data_AF-A0A970F1S8-F1
#
_entry.id   AF-A0A970F1S8-F1
#
_cell.length_a   1.000
_cell.length_b   1.000
_cell.length_c   1.000
_cell.angle_alpha   90.00
_cell.angle_beta   90.00
_cell.angle_gamma   90.00
#
_symmetry.space_group_name_H-M   'P 1'
#
loop_
_entity.id
_entity.type
_entity.pdbx_description
1 polymer ?
#
loop_
_entity_poly.entity_id
_entity_poly.type
_entity_poly.pdbx_seq_one_letter_code
_entity_poly.pdbx_strand_id
1 'polypeptide(L)'
;MKKLAIVIGIIAAVVVAASVIALAQATLPGLVGEDVSPDGCLSCHRVTEDGRDHTMATMLQETHGRFSASRLADLAGCYTCHERRGDMAELMHAAHYAGEDNHFITRYNGYCTHCHSVDLASGAIGVKGK
;
A
#
# COMPACT_ATOMS: atom_id res chain seq x y z
N MET A 1 46.20 -9.00 22.11
CA MET A 1 45.99 -9.08 20.65
C MET A 1 44.89 -10.07 20.24
N LYS A 2 44.92 -11.35 20.64
CA LYS A 2 43.85 -12.34 20.33
C LYS A 2 42.42 -11.91 20.71
N LYS A 3 42.22 -11.36 21.91
CA LYS A 3 40.90 -10.89 22.38
C LYS A 3 40.35 -9.71 21.54
N LEU A 4 41.23 -8.82 21.07
CA LEU A 4 40.87 -7.69 20.23
C LEU A 4 40.45 -8.15 18.82
N ALA A 5 41.15 -9.13 18.25
CA ALA A 5 40.78 -9.72 16.96
C ALA A 5 39.43 -10.45 17.00
N ILE A 6 39.10 -11.13 18.11
CA ILE A 6 37.80 -11.79 18.30
C ILE A 6 36.66 -10.77 18.36
N VAL A 7 36.84 -9.67 19.12
CA VAL A 7 35.82 -8.61 19.22
C VAL A 7 35.58 -7.92 17.87
N ILE A 8 36.64 -7.61 17.12
CA ILE A 8 36.51 -7.03 15.76
C ILE A 8 35.79 -8.00 14.81
N GLY A 9 36.10 -9.30 14.88
CA GLY A 9 35.43 -10.33 14.07
C GLY A 9 33.93 -10.44 14.39
N ILE A 10 33.54 -10.37 15.66
CA ILE A 10 32.13 -10.40 16.08
C ILE A 10 31.41 -9.14 15.60
N ILE A 11 32.01 -7.96 15.77
CA ILE A 11 31.41 -6.69 15.31
C ILE A 11 31.22 -6.73 13.79
N ALA A 12 32.23 -7.17 13.03
CA ALA A 12 32.13 -7.30 11.58
C ALA A 12 31.02 -8.29 11.16
N ALA A 13 30.90 -9.43 11.84
CA ALA A 13 29.84 -10.40 11.56
C ALA A 13 28.44 -9.85 11.87
N VAL A 14 28.27 -9.09 12.96
CA VAL A 14 27.01 -8.44 13.32
C VAL A 14 26.64 -7.36 12.29
N VAL A 15 27.61 -6.55 11.85
CA VAL A 15 27.38 -5.52 10.83
C VAL A 15 26.99 -6.16 9.49
N VAL A 16 27.67 -7.23 9.07
CA VAL A 16 27.32 -7.96 7.83
C VAL A 16 25.92 -8.55 7.92
N ALA A 17 25.56 -9.18 9.04
CA ALA A 17 24.23 -9.75 9.25
C ALA A 17 23.13 -8.67 9.21
N ALA A 18 23.36 -7.52 9.85
CA ALA A 18 22.41 -6.40 9.83
C ALA A 18 22.20 -5.82 8.42
N SER A 19 23.26 -5.71 7.62
CA SER A 19 23.19 -5.25 6.23
C SER A 19 22.37 -6.20 5.35
N VAL A 20 22.54 -7.52 5.50
CA VAL A 20 21.77 -8.52 4.74
C VAL A 20 20.28 -8.45 5.09
N ILE A 21 19.94 -8.22 6.36
CA ILE A 21 18.55 -8.04 6.79
C ILE A 21 17.94 -6.77 6.20
N ALA A 22 18.68 -5.65 6.17
CA ALA A 22 18.21 -4.41 5.56
C ALA A 22 17.93 -4.54 4.05
N LEU A 23 18.74 -5.33 3.33
CA LEU A 23 18.50 -5.63 1.91
C LEU A 23 17.26 -6.50 1.68
N ALA A 24 16.95 -7.43 2.59
CA ALA A 24 15.75 -8.26 2.50
C ALA A 24 14.44 -7.46 2.70
N GLN A 25 14.51 -6.33 3.42
CA GLN A 25 13.40 -5.39 3.59
C GLN A 25 13.20 -4.47 2.36
N ALA A 26 14.10 -4.52 1.38
CA ALA A 26 14.04 -3.70 0.18
C ALA A 26 13.19 -4.32 -0.95
N THR A 27 12.39 -5.36 -0.67
CA THR A 27 11.44 -5.90 -1.63
C THR A 27 10.21 -5.00 -1.70
N LEU A 28 10.09 -4.22 -2.77
CA LEU A 28 8.87 -3.44 -3.05
C LEU A 28 7.79 -4.40 -3.57
N PRO A 29 6.68 -4.62 -2.82
CA PRO A 29 5.60 -5.51 -3.25
C PRO A 29 5.04 -5.08 -4.60
N GLY A 30 4.73 -6.03 -5.48
CA GLY A 30 4.19 -5.73 -6.81
C GLY A 30 5.18 -5.13 -7.81
N LEU A 31 6.48 -5.06 -7.48
CA LEU A 31 7.54 -4.67 -8.42
C LEU A 31 8.70 -5.67 -8.44
N VAL A 32 9.33 -5.88 -7.28
CA VAL A 32 10.48 -6.81 -7.10
C VAL A 32 10.21 -7.85 -6.01
N GLY A 33 8.97 -7.91 -5.54
CA GLY A 33 8.45 -8.91 -4.60
C GLY A 33 7.00 -9.26 -4.94
N GLU A 34 6.44 -10.23 -4.20
CA GLU A 34 5.04 -10.63 -4.35
C GLU A 34 4.10 -9.43 -4.25
N ASP A 35 3.10 -9.40 -5.12
CA ASP A 35 2.04 -8.40 -5.04
C ASP A 35 1.00 -8.82 -3.99
N VAL A 36 1.13 -8.27 -2.79
CA VAL A 36 0.20 -8.53 -1.68
C VAL A 36 -1.10 -7.70 -1.81
N SER A 37 -1.24 -6.89 -2.86
CA SER A 37 -2.43 -6.07 -3.12
C SER A 37 -2.77 -6.01 -4.62
N PRO A 38 -3.03 -7.15 -5.26
CA PRO A 38 -3.23 -7.22 -6.71
C PRO A 38 -4.53 -6.53 -7.15
N ASP A 39 -5.53 -6.49 -6.28
CA ASP A 39 -6.86 -5.91 -6.56
C ASP A 39 -6.97 -4.44 -6.10
N GLY A 40 -5.85 -3.82 -5.71
CA GLY A 40 -5.81 -2.44 -5.23
C GLY A 40 -6.71 -2.22 -4.03
N CYS A 41 -7.73 -1.36 -4.19
CA CYS A 41 -8.69 -0.99 -3.15
C CYS A 41 -9.29 -2.21 -2.44
N LEU A 42 -9.65 -3.25 -3.19
CA LEU A 42 -10.37 -4.43 -2.67
C LEU A 42 -9.49 -5.41 -1.92
N SER A 43 -8.16 -5.26 -2.03
CA SER A 43 -7.23 -6.04 -1.22
C SER A 43 -7.27 -5.65 0.26
N CYS A 44 -7.66 -4.41 0.58
CA CYS A 44 -7.78 -3.90 1.95
C CYS A 44 -9.24 -3.57 2.35
N HIS A 45 -10.00 -2.97 1.43
CA HIS A 45 -11.37 -2.53 1.69
C HIS A 45 -12.39 -3.64 1.40
N ARG A 46 -12.42 -4.58 2.34
CA ARG A 46 -13.26 -5.78 2.30
C ARG A 46 -13.80 -6.10 3.69
N VAL A 47 -14.68 -7.07 3.76
CA VAL A 47 -15.01 -7.70 5.05
C VAL A 47 -13.80 -8.55 5.47
N THR A 48 -13.31 -8.31 6.68
CA THR A 48 -12.18 -9.03 7.25
C THR A 48 -12.62 -10.37 7.84
N GLU A 49 -11.67 -11.28 8.09
CA GLU A 49 -11.97 -12.63 8.59
C GLU A 49 -12.70 -12.64 9.94
N ASP A 50 -12.48 -11.62 10.77
CA ASP A 50 -13.19 -11.45 12.05
C ASP A 50 -14.58 -10.81 11.91
N GLY A 51 -15.04 -10.59 10.68
CA GLY A 51 -16.36 -10.07 10.36
C GLY A 51 -16.47 -8.54 10.38
N ARG A 52 -15.38 -7.79 10.63
CA ARG A 52 -15.43 -6.33 10.49
C ARG A 52 -15.53 -5.92 9.03
N ASP A 53 -16.53 -5.10 8.74
CA ASP A 53 -16.77 -4.54 7.41
C ASP A 53 -15.96 -3.26 7.20
N HIS A 54 -14.92 -3.36 6.38
CA HIS A 54 -14.10 -2.23 5.92
C HIS A 54 -14.28 -1.94 4.43
N THR A 55 -15.39 -2.41 3.83
CA THR A 55 -15.69 -2.17 2.42
C THR A 55 -15.80 -0.68 2.12
N MET A 56 -15.53 -0.31 0.86
CA MET A 56 -15.61 1.10 0.44
C MET A 56 -16.99 1.70 0.61
N ALA A 57 -18.05 0.92 0.34
CA ALA A 57 -19.42 1.35 0.60
C ALA A 57 -19.63 1.77 2.06
N THR A 58 -19.10 0.98 3.00
CA THR A 58 -19.18 1.26 4.44
C THR A 58 -18.32 2.47 4.83
N MET A 59 -17.06 2.54 4.35
CA MET A 59 -16.14 3.63 4.68
C MET A 59 -16.55 4.99 4.09
N LEU A 60 -17.30 5.00 2.98
CA LEU A 60 -17.73 6.22 2.29
C LEU A 60 -19.17 6.60 2.60
N GLN A 61 -19.86 5.91 3.51
CA GLN A 61 -21.28 6.12 3.79
C GLN A 61 -21.58 7.59 4.18
N GLU A 62 -20.70 8.24 4.94
CA GLU A 62 -20.88 9.64 5.37
C GLU A 62 -20.84 10.64 4.21
N THR A 63 -20.04 10.37 3.18
CA THR A 63 -19.84 11.28 2.04
C THR A 63 -20.67 10.89 0.82
N HIS A 64 -21.01 9.60 0.69
CA HIS A 64 -21.61 8.99 -0.49
C HIS A 64 -22.89 8.19 -0.19
N GLY A 65 -23.46 8.29 1.02
CA GLY A 65 -24.55 7.43 1.47
C GLY A 65 -25.87 7.49 0.68
N ARG A 66 -25.97 8.41 -0.29
CA ARG A 66 -27.07 8.44 -1.28
C ARG A 66 -26.89 7.45 -2.44
N PHE A 67 -25.71 6.86 -2.58
CA PHE A 67 -25.38 5.95 -3.67
C PHE A 67 -25.44 4.49 -3.20
N SER A 68 -25.76 3.57 -4.12
CA SER A 68 -25.80 2.14 -3.81
C SER A 68 -24.41 1.61 -3.50
N ALA A 69 -24.32 0.58 -2.65
CA ALA A 69 -23.06 -0.12 -2.37
C ALA A 69 -22.37 -0.61 -3.65
N SER A 70 -23.14 -1.07 -4.64
CA SER A 70 -22.61 -1.47 -5.95
C SER A 70 -21.91 -0.34 -6.71
N ARG A 71 -22.34 0.92 -6.52
CA ARG A 71 -21.69 2.09 -7.15
C ARG A 71 -20.39 2.48 -6.43
N LEU A 72 -20.23 2.05 -5.19
CA LEU A 72 -19.06 2.31 -4.35
C LEU A 72 -18.18 1.05 -4.21
N ALA A 73 -18.47 -0.01 -4.97
CA ALA A 73 -17.84 -1.31 -4.81
C ALA A 73 -16.44 -1.35 -5.39
N ASP A 74 -16.10 -0.49 -6.35
CA ASP A 74 -14.79 -0.46 -7.00
C ASP A 74 -14.43 0.96 -7.48
N LEU A 75 -13.22 1.09 -8.01
CA LEU A 75 -12.67 2.36 -8.45
C LEU A 75 -13.39 2.90 -9.70
N ALA A 76 -13.87 2.04 -10.59
CA ALA A 76 -14.60 2.43 -11.79
C ALA A 76 -15.92 3.16 -11.46
N GLY A 77 -16.65 2.68 -10.44
CA GLY A 77 -17.84 3.35 -9.91
C GLY A 77 -17.56 4.78 -9.47
N CYS A 78 -16.42 5.01 -8.81
CA CYS A 78 -16.01 6.31 -8.32
C CYS A 78 -15.62 7.27 -9.47
N TYR A 79 -14.92 6.78 -10.49
CA TYR A 79 -14.55 7.59 -11.66
C TYR A 79 -15.75 8.06 -12.49
N THR A 80 -16.91 7.40 -12.40
CA THR A 80 -18.15 7.86 -13.06
C THR A 80 -18.46 9.35 -12.78
N CYS A 81 -18.13 9.84 -11.58
CA CYS A 81 -18.28 11.24 -11.20
C CYS A 81 -16.94 11.98 -11.07
N HIS A 82 -15.93 11.34 -10.49
CA HIS A 82 -14.64 11.97 -10.17
C HIS A 82 -13.71 12.13 -11.36
N GLU A 83 -13.95 11.44 -12.48
CA GLU A 83 -13.17 11.64 -13.72
C GLU A 83 -13.34 13.05 -14.26
N ARG A 84 -14.58 13.53 -14.39
CA ARG A 84 -14.86 14.88 -14.91
C ARG A 84 -14.40 15.99 -13.96
N ARG A 85 -14.38 15.67 -12.67
CA ARG A 85 -13.92 16.60 -11.61
C ARG A 85 -12.40 16.68 -11.56
N GLY A 86 -11.70 15.64 -12.02
CA GLY A 86 -10.25 15.58 -12.01
C GLY A 86 -9.63 15.49 -10.60
N ASP A 87 -10.43 15.18 -9.58
CA ASP A 87 -10.04 15.24 -8.17
C ASP A 87 -9.71 13.88 -7.55
N MET A 88 -9.90 12.77 -8.29
CA MET A 88 -9.73 11.43 -7.74
C MET A 88 -8.34 11.18 -7.16
N ALA A 89 -7.29 11.60 -7.87
CA ALA A 89 -5.92 11.40 -7.42
C ALA A 89 -5.65 12.15 -6.10
N GLU A 90 -6.11 13.39 -5.98
CA GLU A 90 -5.96 14.18 -4.77
C GLU A 90 -6.70 13.55 -3.59
N LEU A 91 -7.96 13.16 -3.80
CA LEU A 91 -8.80 12.55 -2.77
C LEU A 91 -8.22 11.23 -2.25
N MET A 92 -7.76 10.35 -3.14
CA MET A 92 -7.23 9.05 -2.73
C MET A 92 -5.92 9.17 -1.96
N HIS A 93 -5.01 10.04 -2.40
CA HIS A 93 -3.78 10.27 -1.65
C HIS A 93 -4.07 10.93 -0.31
N ALA A 94 -4.93 11.96 -0.27
CA ALA A 94 -5.29 12.62 0.99
C ALA A 94 -5.90 11.64 2.01
N ALA A 95 -6.78 10.74 1.58
CA ALA A 95 -7.40 9.74 2.45
C ALA A 95 -6.39 8.75 3.07
N HIS A 96 -5.27 8.48 2.40
CA HIS A 96 -4.29 7.48 2.82
C HIS A 96 -2.97 8.06 3.32
N TYR A 97 -2.65 9.32 3.06
CA TYR A 97 -1.37 9.95 3.43
C TYR A 97 -1.49 11.16 4.38
N ALA A 98 -2.70 11.49 4.84
CA ALA A 98 -2.91 12.53 5.85
C ALA A 98 -2.89 11.98 7.30
N GLY A 99 -2.69 12.88 8.28
CA GLY A 99 -2.75 12.60 9.72
C GLY A 99 -1.42 12.19 10.37
N GLU A 100 -1.25 12.49 11.65
CA GLU A 100 -0.01 12.17 12.42
C GLU A 100 0.15 10.65 12.66
N ASP A 101 -0.95 9.93 12.87
CA ASP A 101 -0.97 8.47 13.07
C ASP A 101 -1.35 7.71 11.80
N ASN A 102 -0.71 8.03 10.68
CA ASN A 102 -1.08 7.49 9.38
C ASN A 102 -0.95 5.95 9.32
N HIS A 103 -2.08 5.25 9.31
CA HIS A 103 -2.11 3.79 9.29
C HIS A 103 -1.56 3.19 7.99
N PHE A 104 -1.66 3.89 6.87
CA PHE A 104 -1.10 3.41 5.61
C PHE A 104 0.43 3.33 5.66
N ILE A 105 1.07 4.41 6.13
CA ILE A 105 2.53 4.46 6.27
C ILE A 105 2.99 3.47 7.34
N THR A 106 2.35 3.46 8.51
CA THR A 106 2.83 2.68 9.66
C THR A 106 2.58 1.17 9.54
N ARG A 107 1.54 0.74 8.81
CA ARG A 107 1.22 -0.70 8.66
C ARG A 107 1.56 -1.27 7.29
N TYR A 108 1.52 -0.44 6.25
CA TYR A 108 1.71 -0.86 4.86
C TYR A 108 2.94 -0.20 4.23
N ASN A 109 3.81 0.40 5.05
CA ASN A 109 5.05 1.06 4.65
C ASN A 109 4.86 2.20 3.62
N GLY A 110 3.61 2.65 3.40
CA GLY A 110 3.30 3.69 2.43
C GLY A 110 3.64 3.31 0.98
N TYR A 111 3.68 2.01 0.65
CA TYR A 111 4.07 1.59 -0.69
C TYR A 111 3.02 1.95 -1.73
N CYS A 112 3.41 2.78 -2.70
CA CYS A 112 2.56 3.22 -3.80
C CYS A 112 2.00 2.03 -4.59
N THR A 113 2.76 0.94 -4.66
CA THR A 113 2.39 -0.29 -5.36
C THR A 113 1.25 -1.05 -4.71
N HIS A 114 0.78 -0.68 -3.52
CA HIS A 114 -0.50 -1.19 -3.00
C HIS A 114 -1.70 -0.74 -3.84
N CYS A 115 -1.61 0.43 -4.50
CA CYS A 115 -2.67 0.94 -5.37
C CYS A 115 -2.24 1.01 -6.84
N HIS A 116 -0.94 1.19 -7.09
CA HIS A 116 -0.42 1.35 -8.44
C HIS A 116 0.21 0.06 -8.98
N SER A 117 0.01 -0.16 -10.28
CA SER A 117 0.80 -1.13 -11.05
C SER A 117 1.90 -0.40 -11.81
N VAL A 118 3.02 -1.08 -12.04
CA VAL A 118 4.14 -0.56 -12.82
C VAL A 118 4.44 -1.57 -13.92
N ASP A 119 4.33 -1.14 -15.17
CA ASP A 119 4.83 -1.93 -16.29
C ASP A 119 6.35 -1.72 -16.43
N LEU A 120 7.13 -2.76 -16.12
CA LEU A 120 8.59 -2.67 -16.10
C LEU A 120 9.21 -2.50 -17.50
N ALA A 121 8.49 -2.86 -18.56
CA ALA A 121 9.00 -2.77 -19.92
C ALA A 121 8.95 -1.33 -20.46
N SER A 122 7.85 -0.62 -20.19
CA SER A 122 7.59 0.75 -20.66
C SER A 122 7.80 1.82 -19.60
N GLY A 123 7.81 1.45 -18.31
CA GLY A 123 7.77 2.38 -17.19
C GLY A 123 6.40 3.01 -16.94
N ALA A 124 5.33 2.54 -17.60
CA ALA A 124 3.99 3.06 -17.41
C ALA A 124 3.47 2.72 -16.01
N ILE A 125 2.81 3.69 -15.37
CA ILE A 125 2.18 3.54 -14.05
C ILE A 125 0.66 3.58 -14.23
N GLY A 126 -0.02 2.54 -13.74
CA GLY A 126 -1.47 2.43 -13.71
C GLY A 126 -2.02 2.46 -12.29
N VAL A 127 -3.34 2.59 -12.15
CA VAL A 127 -4.04 2.33 -10.88
C VAL A 127 -4.73 0.98 -11.01
N LYS A 128 -4.53 0.10 -10.03
CA LYS A 128 -5.14 -1.23 -9.98
C LYS A 128 -6.64 -1.13 -9.75
N GLY A 129 -7.40 -2.06 -10.33
CA GLY A 129 -8.86 -2.12 -10.19
C GLY A 129 -9.60 -0.98 -10.91
N LYS A 130 -8.93 -0.23 -11.80
CA LYS A 130 -9.56 0.72 -12.72
C LYS A 130 -10.14 0.00 -13.94
#